data_AF-A0A6G0TB90-F1
#
_entry.id   AF-A0A6G0TB90-F1
#
_cell.length_a   1.000
_cell.length_b   1.000
_cell.length_c   1.000
_cell.angle_alpha   90.00
_cell.angle_beta   90.00
_cell.angle_gamma   90.00
#
_symmetry.space_group_name_H-M   'P 1'
#
loop_
_entity.id
_entity.type
_entity.pdbx_description
1 polymer ?
#
loop_
_entity_poly.entity_id
_entity_poly.type
_entity_poly.pdbx_seq_one_letter_code
_entity_poly.pdbx_strand_id
1 'polypeptide(L)'
;MRILWMFAMGTVFVVLLQYQTSGAWSPQQGQPAARPDTLAENLVSMAMSKVVVDEGAGVSRDLLMGITRQIARYVVYSASCSGVGGNGFGFGFGGGGGSGAAEPNTVYVITPTYRRPEQVADLTRLAQTLMLVRDIHWLVVEDSNTKSPQLAVLLQSFGVRYNHLIGKRQRPRK
;
A
#
# COMPACT_ATOMS: atom_id res chain seq x y z
N MET A 1 12.41 1.75 61.73
CA MET A 1 11.76 0.89 60.70
C MET A 1 10.81 1.64 59.76
N ARG A 2 10.12 2.72 60.17
CA ARG A 2 9.16 3.46 59.32
C ARG A 2 9.80 4.25 58.17
N ILE A 3 11.00 4.80 58.37
CA ILE A 3 11.75 5.56 57.36
C ILE A 3 12.24 4.68 56.20
N LEU A 4 12.64 3.43 56.47
CA LEU A 4 13.06 2.49 55.42
C LEU A 4 11.88 2.12 54.50
N TRP A 5 10.68 1.99 55.05
CA TRP A 5 9.45 1.73 54.28
C TRP A 5 9.03 2.91 53.40
N MET A 6 9.27 4.16 53.83
CA MET A 6 9.00 5.33 52.99
C MET A 6 9.92 5.39 51.77
N PHE A 7 11.21 5.06 51.92
CA PHE A 7 12.13 4.99 50.78
C PHE A 7 11.76 3.87 49.80
N ALA A 8 11.37 2.69 50.30
CA ALA A 8 10.91 1.58 49.46
C ALA A 8 9.62 1.91 48.69
N MET A 9 8.66 2.60 49.31
CA MET A 9 7.44 3.05 48.63
C MET A 9 7.72 4.18 47.64
N GLY A 10 8.65 5.08 47.97
CA GLY A 10 9.07 6.17 47.08
C GLY A 10 9.70 5.66 45.79
N THR A 11 10.57 4.66 45.84
CA THR A 11 11.18 4.06 44.64
C THR A 11 10.14 3.34 43.78
N VAL A 12 9.22 2.60 44.39
CA VAL A 12 8.11 1.95 43.66
C VAL A 12 7.21 2.98 42.98
N PHE A 13 6.92 4.10 43.65
CA PHE A 13 6.12 5.18 43.08
C PHE A 13 6.82 5.85 41.89
N VAL A 14 8.13 6.09 41.96
CA VAL A 14 8.92 6.66 40.84
C VAL A 14 8.91 5.70 39.64
N VAL A 15 9.08 4.40 39.86
CA VAL A 15 9.03 3.39 38.79
C VAL A 15 7.64 3.33 38.14
N LEU A 16 6.58 3.40 38.93
CA LEU A 16 5.19 3.42 38.42
C LEU A 16 4.88 4.70 37.62
N LEU A 17 5.38 5.86 38.06
CA LEU A 17 5.21 7.12 37.35
C LEU A 17 5.97 7.11 36.02
N GLN A 18 7.21 6.62 36.01
CA GLN A 18 8.00 6.43 34.79
C GLN A 18 7.31 5.44 33.83
N TYR A 19 6.72 4.37 34.36
CA TYR A 19 6.02 3.38 33.56
C TYR A 19 4.82 3.99 32.80
N GLN A 20 4.02 4.83 33.45
CA GLN A 20 2.90 5.49 32.78
C GLN A 20 3.34 6.47 31.67
N THR A 21 4.52 7.10 31.81
CA THR A 21 5.06 7.96 30.76
C THR A 21 5.75 7.20 29.61
N SER A 22 6.09 5.93 29.83
CA SER A 22 6.84 5.11 28.86
C SER A 22 5.97 4.44 27.78
N GLY A 23 4.64 4.61 27.83
CA GLY A 23 3.70 4.05 26.86
C GLY A 23 3.66 4.71 25.48
N ALA A 24 4.53 5.70 25.20
CA ALA A 24 4.56 6.43 23.93
C ALA A 24 5.85 6.17 23.14
N TRP A 25 6.18 4.90 22.86
CA TRP A 25 7.15 4.53 21.84
C TRP A 25 6.43 4.03 20.59
N SER A 26 5.86 4.95 19.82
CA SER A 26 5.63 4.70 18.39
C SER A 26 6.94 4.97 17.65
N PRO A 27 7.51 4.02 16.89
CA PRO A 27 8.59 4.33 15.98
C PRO A 27 8.00 5.05 14.77
N GLN A 28 7.81 6.36 14.89
CA GLN A 28 7.54 7.23 13.75
C GLN A 28 8.30 8.54 13.90
N GLN A 29 9.62 8.40 14.11
CA GLN A 29 10.55 9.51 13.87
C GLN A 29 10.69 9.70 12.36
N GLY A 30 9.98 10.71 11.85
CA GLY A 30 10.46 11.54 10.75
C GLY A 30 10.43 10.95 9.34
N GLN A 31 9.24 10.64 8.81
CA GLN A 31 9.01 10.95 7.40
C GLN A 31 8.34 12.33 7.39
N PRO A 32 8.95 13.40 6.86
CA PRO A 32 8.21 14.63 6.63
C PRO A 32 7.01 14.24 5.77
N ALA A 33 5.79 14.55 6.24
CA ALA A 33 4.57 14.34 5.48
C ALA A 33 4.89 14.77 4.04
N ALA A 34 4.85 13.83 3.10
CA ALA A 34 5.09 14.13 1.70
C ALA A 34 4.09 15.22 1.37
N ARG A 35 4.59 16.44 1.29
CA ARG A 35 3.78 17.63 1.07
C ARG A 35 3.04 17.30 -0.23
N PRO A 36 1.69 17.31 -0.25
CA PRO A 36 0.89 16.73 -1.33
C PRO A 36 1.13 17.41 -2.70
N ASP A 37 1.90 18.50 -2.70
CA ASP A 37 2.42 19.18 -3.88
C ASP A 37 3.66 18.50 -4.49
N THR A 38 4.50 17.78 -3.76
CA THR A 38 5.76 17.23 -4.31
C THR A 38 5.53 16.22 -5.42
N LEU A 39 4.63 15.26 -5.23
CA LEU A 39 4.27 14.29 -6.25
C LEU A 39 3.56 14.95 -7.43
N ALA A 40 2.63 15.87 -7.15
CA ALA A 40 1.90 16.60 -8.18
C ALA A 40 2.84 17.48 -9.02
N GLU A 41 3.77 18.19 -8.40
CA GLU A 41 4.79 19.00 -9.09
C GLU A 41 5.77 18.12 -9.87
N ASN A 42 6.16 16.95 -9.33
CA ASN A 42 6.98 16.00 -10.06
C ASN A 42 6.26 15.46 -11.31
N LEU A 43 4.97 15.10 -11.20
CA LEU A 43 4.17 14.64 -12.34
C LEU A 43 3.94 15.74 -13.37
N VAL A 44 3.65 16.97 -12.92
CA VAL A 44 3.53 18.14 -13.79
C VAL A 44 4.84 18.41 -14.51
N SER A 45 5.98 18.36 -13.80
CA SER A 45 7.31 18.56 -14.41
C SER A 45 7.63 17.46 -15.44
N MET A 46 7.25 16.21 -15.15
CA MET A 46 7.43 15.08 -16.05
C MET A 46 6.53 15.21 -17.28
N ALA A 47 5.28 15.63 -17.11
CA ALA A 47 4.35 15.90 -18.20
C ALA A 47 4.84 17.04 -19.09
N MET A 48 5.29 18.16 -18.50
CA MET A 48 5.84 19.29 -19.25
C MET A 48 7.08 18.89 -20.07
N SER A 49 7.92 18.00 -19.55
CA SER A 49 9.12 17.53 -20.26
C SER A 49 8.83 16.76 -21.55
N LYS A 50 7.60 16.25 -21.71
CA LYS A 50 7.17 15.44 -22.86
C LYS A 50 6.37 16.23 -23.90
N VAL A 51 6.07 17.51 -23.67
CA VAL A 51 5.31 18.35 -24.60
C VAL A 51 6.26 18.92 -25.66
N VAL A 52 6.10 18.45 -26.90
CA VAL A 52 6.79 19.00 -28.07
C VAL A 52 5.92 20.12 -28.63
N VAL A 53 6.46 21.34 -28.66
CA VAL A 53 5.78 22.52 -29.20
C VAL A 53 6.26 22.73 -30.64
N ASP A 54 5.34 22.81 -31.59
CA ASP A 54 5.63 23.13 -32.98
C ASP A 54 5.86 24.64 -33.13
N GLU A 55 7.00 25.04 -33.71
CA GLU A 55 7.43 26.44 -33.80
C GLU A 55 6.63 27.26 -34.84
N GLY A 56 5.73 26.61 -35.58
CA GLY A 56 4.87 27.25 -36.59
C GLY A 56 3.65 27.98 -36.02
N ALA A 57 3.30 27.79 -34.74
CA ALA A 57 2.22 28.53 -34.09
C ALA A 57 2.76 29.87 -33.57
N GLY A 58 2.27 31.00 -34.06
CA GLY A 58 2.65 32.37 -33.64
C GLY A 58 2.30 32.74 -32.19
N VAL A 59 2.30 31.77 -31.28
CA VAL A 59 1.98 31.90 -29.86
C VAL A 59 3.26 31.71 -29.06
N SER A 60 3.54 32.62 -28.13
CA SER A 60 4.72 32.56 -27.28
C SER A 60 4.81 31.22 -26.53
N ARG A 61 5.97 30.57 -26.59
CA ARG A 61 6.28 29.30 -25.93
C ARG A 61 6.00 29.36 -24.41
N ASP A 62 6.23 30.52 -23.80
CA ASP A 62 5.99 30.75 -22.37
C ASP A 62 4.50 30.75 -22.03
N LEU A 63 3.67 31.30 -22.93
CA LEU A 63 2.21 31.30 -22.76
C LEU A 63 1.65 29.88 -22.89
N LEU A 64 2.10 29.14 -23.91
CA LEU A 64 1.72 27.74 -24.12
C LEU A 64 2.15 26.86 -22.94
N MET A 65 3.38 27.02 -22.46
CA MET A 65 3.86 26.31 -21.27
C MET A 65 3.06 26.69 -20.02
N GLY A 66 2.70 27.98 -19.85
CA GLY A 66 1.87 28.44 -18.75
C GLY A 66 0.48 27.78 -18.73
N ILE A 67 -0.20 27.79 -19.88
CA ILE A 67 -1.53 27.16 -20.04
C ILE A 67 -1.44 25.65 -19.80
N THR A 68 -0.45 25.00 -20.41
CA THR A 68 -0.26 23.55 -20.29
C THR A 68 0.03 23.14 -18.85
N ARG A 69 0.84 23.92 -18.12
CA ARG A 69 1.12 23.70 -16.70
C ARG A 69 -0.12 23.87 -15.83
N GLN A 70 -0.96 24.86 -16.14
CA GLN A 70 -2.17 25.14 -15.38
C GLN A 70 -3.22 24.04 -15.57
N ILE A 71 -3.38 23.54 -16.81
CA ILE A 71 -4.23 22.40 -17.12
C ILE A 71 -3.67 21.13 -16.46
N ALA A 72 -2.37 20.88 -16.54
CA ALA A 72 -1.74 19.71 -15.93
C ALA A 72 -1.94 19.68 -14.41
N ARG A 73 -1.75 20.81 -13.71
CA ARG A 73 -2.05 20.89 -12.27
C ARG A 73 -3.51 20.61 -11.98
N TYR A 74 -4.42 21.17 -12.77
CA TYR A 74 -5.86 20.96 -12.58
C TYR A 74 -6.25 19.50 -12.79
N VAL A 75 -5.74 18.85 -13.83
CA VAL A 75 -5.98 17.42 -14.12
C VAL A 75 -5.35 16.53 -13.05
N VAL A 76 -4.10 16.78 -12.63
CA VAL A 76 -3.46 16.01 -11.56
C VAL A 76 -4.20 16.19 -10.23
N TYR A 77 -4.60 17.41 -9.90
CA TYR A 77 -5.37 17.72 -8.70
C TYR A 77 -6.75 17.03 -8.70
N SER A 78 -7.46 17.04 -9.84
CA SER A 78 -8.77 16.39 -9.99
C SER A 78 -8.70 14.86 -10.10
N ALA A 79 -7.60 14.32 -10.62
CA ALA A 79 -7.35 12.87 -10.64
C ALA A 79 -6.96 12.34 -9.25
N SER A 80 -6.32 13.17 -8.42
CA SER A 80 -5.90 12.80 -7.05
C SER A 80 -7.09 12.57 -6.09
N CYS A 81 -8.31 12.96 -6.46
CA CYS A 81 -9.52 12.76 -5.68
C CYS A 81 -10.52 11.77 -6.31
N SER A 82 -10.19 11.13 -7.43
CA SER A 82 -11.01 10.06 -8.03
C SER A 82 -10.26 8.75 -7.98
N GLY A 83 -10.48 7.99 -6.91
CA GLY A 83 -10.07 6.59 -6.87
C GLY A 83 -10.78 5.76 -7.95
N VAL A 84 -10.07 4.71 -8.37
CA VAL A 84 -10.55 3.51 -9.07
C VAL A 84 -10.47 3.50 -10.60
N GLY A 85 -9.53 2.68 -11.07
CA GLY A 85 -9.73 1.59 -12.02
C GLY A 85 -10.82 1.69 -13.09
N GLY A 86 -10.38 1.53 -14.34
CA GLY A 86 -11.21 1.04 -15.45
C GLY A 86 -11.25 1.98 -16.64
N ASN A 87 -10.84 1.48 -17.80
CA ASN A 87 -10.83 2.18 -19.08
C ASN A 87 -12.19 2.81 -19.44
N GLY A 88 -12.14 4.04 -19.96
CA GLY A 88 -13.22 4.60 -20.78
C GLY A 88 -13.66 5.99 -20.33
N PHE A 89 -13.41 6.99 -21.19
CA PHE A 89 -13.92 8.35 -21.09
C PHE A 89 -15.44 8.39 -20.82
N GLY A 90 -15.88 9.17 -19.84
CA GLY A 90 -17.30 9.43 -19.59
C GLY A 90 -17.53 10.43 -18.46
N PHE A 91 -17.88 11.67 -18.82
CA PHE A 91 -18.44 12.66 -17.90
C PHE A 91 -19.78 12.15 -17.33
N GLY A 92 -19.95 12.09 -16.01
CA GLY A 92 -21.26 11.80 -15.42
C GLY A 92 -21.31 11.49 -13.91
N PHE A 93 -21.83 12.48 -13.18
CA PHE A 93 -22.72 12.40 -12.00
C PHE A 93 -22.26 11.82 -10.66
N GLY A 94 -22.79 12.46 -9.61
CA GLY A 94 -23.30 11.75 -8.44
C GLY A 94 -22.56 12.06 -7.15
N GLY A 95 -23.13 12.96 -6.35
CA GLY A 95 -22.69 13.20 -4.98
C GLY A 95 -22.84 11.95 -4.11
N GLY A 96 -21.82 11.72 -3.29
CA GLY A 96 -21.85 10.77 -2.18
C GLY A 96 -20.79 11.20 -1.19
N GLY A 97 -21.21 11.74 -0.05
CA GLY A 97 -20.32 12.23 0.99
C GLY A 97 -19.38 11.12 1.46
N GLY A 98 -18.09 11.26 1.13
CA GLY A 98 -17.03 10.48 1.73
C GLY A 98 -16.81 10.97 3.16
N SER A 99 -17.54 10.41 4.12
CA SER A 99 -17.01 10.23 5.47
C SER A 99 -15.61 9.65 5.32
N GLY A 100 -14.60 10.27 5.93
CA GLY A 100 -13.20 9.82 5.91
C GLY A 100 -13.08 8.40 6.45
N ALA A 101 -13.41 7.42 5.63
CA ALA A 101 -13.15 6.03 5.84
C ALA A 101 -11.63 5.93 5.78
N ALA A 102 -11.01 5.71 6.94
CA ALA A 102 -9.63 5.33 7.03
C ALA A 102 -9.34 4.31 5.92
N GLU A 103 -8.39 4.63 5.04
CA GLU A 103 -7.89 3.72 4.00
C GLU A 103 -7.80 2.32 4.61
N PRO A 104 -8.51 1.31 4.06
CA PRO A 104 -8.58 0.00 4.68
C PRO A 104 -7.16 -0.54 4.78
N ASN A 105 -6.67 -0.70 6.03
CA ASN A 105 -5.34 -1.19 6.32
C ASN A 105 -5.26 -2.70 5.99
N THR A 106 -5.21 -2.99 4.68
CA THR A 106 -5.20 -4.35 4.16
C THR A 106 -3.79 -4.91 4.22
N VAL A 107 -3.64 -6.04 4.90
CA VAL A 107 -2.34 -6.71 5.00
C VAL A 107 -2.17 -7.66 3.82
N TYR A 108 -1.16 -7.40 3.00
CA TYR A 108 -0.81 -8.24 1.86
C TYR A 108 0.21 -9.30 2.28
N VAL A 109 -0.18 -10.57 2.20
CA VAL A 109 0.70 -11.71 2.51
C VAL A 109 1.18 -12.30 1.21
N ILE A 110 2.49 -12.27 0.95
CA ILE A 110 3.08 -12.87 -0.25
C ILE A 110 3.72 -14.21 0.11
N THR A 111 3.27 -15.27 -0.54
CA THR A 111 3.77 -16.63 -0.29
C THR A 111 4.25 -17.26 -1.59
N PRO A 112 5.57 -17.30 -1.85
CA PRO A 112 6.12 -18.11 -2.92
C PRO A 112 5.99 -19.60 -2.56
N THR A 113 5.58 -20.42 -3.52
CA THR A 113 5.39 -21.87 -3.34
C THR A 113 5.85 -22.62 -4.59
N TYR A 114 6.21 -23.90 -4.45
CA TYR A 114 6.61 -24.76 -5.56
C TYR A 114 6.13 -26.19 -5.30
N ARG A 115 6.07 -27.00 -6.37
CA ARG A 115 5.53 -28.36 -6.30
C ARG A 115 6.43 -29.27 -5.47
N ARG A 116 5.91 -29.74 -4.33
CA ARG A 116 6.54 -30.72 -3.42
C ARG A 116 5.47 -31.53 -2.67
N PRO A 117 5.74 -32.75 -2.20
CA PRO A 117 4.75 -33.58 -1.50
C PRO A 117 4.08 -32.88 -0.30
N GLU A 118 4.83 -32.06 0.42
CA GLU A 118 4.41 -31.33 1.62
C GLU A 118 3.69 -30.00 1.32
N GLN A 119 3.60 -29.58 0.05
CA GLN A 119 3.06 -28.28 -0.36
C GLN A 119 1.63 -28.04 0.16
N VAL A 120 0.77 -29.05 0.04
CA VAL A 120 -0.64 -28.96 0.46
C VAL A 120 -0.75 -28.82 1.97
N ALA A 121 0.06 -29.56 2.72
CA ALA A 121 0.06 -29.50 4.18
C ALA A 121 0.52 -28.13 4.69
N ASP A 122 1.58 -27.57 4.09
CA ASP A 122 2.09 -26.25 4.45
C ASP A 122 1.10 -25.13 4.16
N LEU A 123 0.48 -25.14 2.97
CA LEU A 123 -0.53 -24.15 2.58
C LEU A 123 -1.80 -24.27 3.44
N THR A 124 -2.19 -25.47 3.83
CA THR A 124 -3.34 -25.69 4.71
C THR A 124 -3.11 -25.09 6.08
N ARG A 125 -1.94 -25.37 6.70
CA ARG A 125 -1.59 -24.79 7.99
C ARG A 125 -1.49 -23.27 7.91
N LEU A 126 -0.91 -22.72 6.84
CA LEU A 126 -0.84 -21.27 6.65
C LEU A 126 -2.23 -20.65 6.50
N ALA A 127 -3.08 -21.22 5.65
CA ALA A 127 -4.43 -20.72 5.44
C ALA A 127 -5.25 -20.70 6.74
N GLN A 128 -5.17 -21.77 7.55
CA GLN A 128 -5.82 -21.83 8.86
C GLN A 128 -5.37 -20.70 9.78
N THR A 129 -4.09 -20.30 9.73
CA THR A 129 -3.62 -19.13 10.50
C THR A 129 -4.10 -17.81 9.93
N LEU A 130 -4.15 -17.68 8.60
CA LEU A 130 -4.60 -16.45 7.93
C LEU A 130 -6.10 -16.20 8.12
N MET A 131 -6.90 -17.25 8.32
CA MET A 131 -8.33 -17.13 8.66
C MET A 131 -8.59 -16.41 10.00
N LEU A 132 -7.59 -16.36 10.90
CA LEU A 132 -7.72 -15.70 12.20
C LEU A 132 -7.54 -14.18 12.14
N VAL A 133 -7.07 -13.64 11.01
CA VAL A 133 -6.74 -12.23 10.86
C VAL A 133 -7.74 -11.56 9.91
N ARG A 134 -8.24 -10.38 10.31
CA ARG A 134 -9.17 -9.57 9.49
C ARG A 134 -8.41 -8.77 8.43
N ASP A 135 -9.08 -8.46 7.33
CA ASP A 135 -8.58 -7.60 6.24
C ASP A 135 -7.23 -8.03 5.63
N ILE A 136 -7.03 -9.33 5.45
CA ILE A 136 -5.89 -9.88 4.71
C ILE A 136 -6.20 -10.04 3.22
N HIS A 137 -5.18 -9.88 2.38
CA HIS A 137 -5.16 -10.32 0.99
C HIS A 137 -3.94 -11.21 0.72
N TRP A 138 -4.17 -12.44 0.29
CA TRP A 138 -3.13 -13.46 0.15
C TRP A 138 -2.67 -13.62 -1.31
N LEU A 139 -1.41 -13.33 -1.59
CA LEU A 139 -0.77 -13.47 -2.90
C LEU A 139 0.06 -14.76 -2.94
N VAL A 140 -0.49 -15.81 -3.54
CA VAL A 140 0.17 -17.12 -3.69
C VAL A 140 0.88 -17.16 -5.02
N VAL A 141 2.21 -17.25 -5.02
CA VAL A 141 3.03 -17.26 -6.25
C VAL A 141 3.62 -18.65 -6.44
N GLU A 142 3.11 -19.40 -7.42
CA GLU A 142 3.57 -20.75 -7.71
C GLU A 142 4.73 -20.75 -8.73
N ASP A 143 5.85 -21.38 -8.38
CA ASP A 143 6.97 -21.67 -9.29
C ASP A 143 6.62 -22.87 -10.17
N SER A 144 5.86 -22.60 -11.22
CA SER A 144 5.43 -23.55 -12.24
C SER A 144 5.33 -22.86 -13.60
N ASN A 145 5.19 -23.63 -14.68
CA ASN A 145 4.84 -23.07 -16.00
C ASN A 145 3.32 -22.81 -16.10
N THR A 146 2.51 -23.52 -15.31
CA THR A 146 1.05 -23.48 -15.34
C THR A 146 0.47 -23.51 -13.93
N LYS A 147 -0.70 -22.90 -13.72
CA LYS A 147 -1.40 -22.95 -12.43
C LYS A 147 -1.81 -24.38 -12.11
N SER A 148 -1.43 -24.86 -10.93
CA SER A 148 -1.86 -26.19 -10.48
C SER A 148 -3.36 -26.19 -10.14
N PRO A 149 -4.17 -27.07 -10.77
CA PRO A 149 -5.60 -27.16 -10.46
C PRO A 149 -5.85 -27.62 -9.02
N GLN A 150 -4.93 -28.43 -8.47
CA GLN A 150 -4.99 -28.92 -7.10
C GLN A 150 -4.87 -27.76 -6.10
N LEU A 151 -3.96 -26.81 -6.36
CA LEU A 151 -3.81 -25.61 -5.53
C LEU A 151 -5.02 -24.69 -5.68
N ALA A 152 -5.56 -24.54 -6.89
CA ALA A 152 -6.71 -23.67 -7.13
C ALA A 152 -7.93 -24.12 -6.31
N VAL A 153 -8.24 -25.42 -6.32
CA VAL A 153 -9.33 -26.01 -5.52
C VAL A 153 -9.06 -25.87 -4.02
N LEU A 154 -7.82 -26.11 -3.59
CA LEU A 154 -7.42 -25.97 -2.19
C LEU A 154 -7.59 -24.53 -1.69
N LEU A 155 -7.08 -23.55 -2.43
CA LEU A 155 -7.16 -22.13 -2.05
C LEU A 155 -8.61 -21.63 -2.00
N GLN A 156 -9.45 -22.09 -2.93
CA GLN A 156 -10.87 -21.76 -2.96
C GLN A 156 -11.61 -22.27 -1.71
N SER A 157 -11.12 -23.35 -1.08
CA SER A 157 -11.77 -23.95 0.10
C SER A 157 -11.60 -23.15 1.39
N PHE A 158 -10.59 -22.28 1.50
CA PHE A 158 -10.27 -21.59 2.76
C PHE A 158 -11.09 -20.31 3.02
N GLY A 159 -11.76 -19.75 2.00
CA GLY A 159 -12.55 -18.52 2.15
C GLY A 159 -11.75 -17.25 2.44
N VAL A 160 -10.41 -17.30 2.39
CA VAL A 160 -9.52 -16.13 2.50
C VAL A 160 -9.43 -15.43 1.14
N ARG A 161 -9.42 -14.09 1.08
CA ARG A 161 -9.19 -13.36 -0.18
C ARG A 161 -7.79 -13.70 -0.72
N TYR A 162 -7.70 -14.26 -1.92
CA TYR A 162 -6.42 -14.65 -2.51
C TYR A 162 -6.31 -14.35 -4.00
N ASN A 163 -5.07 -14.20 -4.48
CA ASN A 163 -4.72 -14.29 -5.90
C ASN A 163 -3.68 -15.38 -6.10
N HIS A 164 -3.96 -16.33 -7.00
CA HIS A 164 -3.01 -17.35 -7.43
C HIS A 164 -2.27 -16.88 -8.67
N LEU A 165 -0.98 -16.62 -8.51
CA LEU A 165 -0.05 -16.11 -9.51
C LEU A 165 0.98 -17.20 -9.88
N ILE A 166 1.63 -17.00 -11.02
CA ILE A 166 2.67 -17.89 -11.52
C ILE A 166 3.98 -17.11 -11.66
N GLY A 167 5.06 -17.68 -11.16
CA GLY A 167 6.39 -17.08 -11.18
C GLY A 167 7.46 -18.14 -11.43
N LYS A 168 7.67 -18.49 -12.69
CA LYS A 168 8.71 -19.46 -13.08
C LYS A 168 10.10 -18.93 -12.72
N ARG A 169 10.84 -19.71 -11.95
CA ARG A 169 12.25 -19.44 -11.66
C ARG A 169 13.09 -19.58 -12.92
N GLN A 170 13.82 -18.52 -13.27
CA GLN A 170 14.81 -18.59 -14.35
C GLN A 170 15.99 -19.45 -13.90
N ARG A 171 16.31 -20.51 -14.65
CA ARG A 171 17.55 -21.26 -14.45
C ARG A 171 18.71 -20.47 -15.07
N PRO A 172 19.85 -20.29 -14.37
CA PRO A 172 21.02 -19.66 -14.97
C PRO A 172 21.50 -20.48 -16.17
N ARG A 173 21.80 -19.80 -17.29
CA ARG A 173 22.50 -20.42 -18.43
C ARG A 173 23.95 -20.67 -18.01
N LYS A 174 24.40 -21.93 -18.16
CA LYS A 174 25.80 -22.31 -17.99
C LYS A 174 26.64 -21.83 -19.17
#